data_AF-A0A3M7J9L3-F1
#
_entry.id   AF-A0A3M7J9L3-F1
#
_cell.length_a   1.000
_cell.length_b   1.000
_cell.length_c   1.000
_cell.angle_alpha   90.00
_cell.angle_beta   90.00
_cell.angle_gamma   90.00
#
_symmetry.space_group_name_H-M   'P 1'
#
loop_
_entity.id
_entity.type
_entity.pdbx_description
1 polymer ?
#
loop_
_entity_poly.entity_id
_entity_poly.type
_entity_poly.pdbx_seq_one_letter_code
_entity_poly.pdbx_strand_id
1 'polypeptide(L)'
;MTRSSSAHLDLLKRQIDQGKLDFGYCVTVAGSPPRDEDYREAVRYSHDILDFELERLILMYEGLDYYNLQRIRDAAEARGSGVRPTDQEFEQVLVERICKEDICVHMSDEEWLERAKKWDMQQELKAAVDAMDTVRGEQRRVQAMRWPKAKMEEDEE
;
A
#
# COMPACT_ATOMS: atom_id res chain seq x y z
N MET A 1 17.71 3.31 24.06
CA MET A 1 17.26 4.66 24.46
C MET A 1 15.98 4.95 23.69
N THR A 2 14.83 4.99 24.35
CA THR A 2 13.58 5.44 23.73
C THR A 2 13.68 6.95 23.50
N ARG A 3 13.95 7.38 22.26
CA ARG A 3 13.89 8.81 21.90
C ARG A 3 12.48 9.31 22.22
N SER A 4 12.38 10.34 23.04
CA SER A 4 11.08 10.98 23.34
C SER A 4 10.51 11.54 22.04
N SER A 5 9.28 11.15 21.68
CA SER A 5 8.58 11.72 20.53
C SER A 5 8.42 13.23 20.73
N SER A 6 8.73 14.01 19.70
CA SER A 6 8.47 15.45 19.70
C SER A 6 7.03 15.72 19.29
N ALA A 7 6.44 16.83 19.75
CA ALA A 7 5.10 17.24 19.31
C ALA A 7 5.04 17.42 17.77
N HIS A 8 6.14 17.82 17.15
CA HIS A 8 6.26 17.92 15.69
C HIS A 8 6.20 16.56 15.00
N LEU A 9 6.94 15.57 15.52
CA LEU A 9 6.90 14.21 15.00
C LEU A 9 5.51 13.60 15.13
N ASP A 10 4.84 13.79 16.27
CA ASP A 10 3.47 13.29 16.47
C ASP A 10 2.48 13.91 15.47
N LEU A 11 2.60 15.21 15.18
CA LEU A 11 1.78 15.87 14.17
C LEU A 11 2.07 15.37 12.75
N LEU A 12 3.34 15.12 12.41
CA LEU A 12 3.72 14.55 11.11
C LEU A 12 3.16 13.13 10.97
N LYS A 13 3.30 12.27 11.98
CA LYS A 13 2.76 10.90 11.99
C LYS A 13 1.24 10.90 11.81
N ARG A 14 0.52 11.75 12.56
CA ARG A 14 -0.93 11.89 12.41
C ARG A 14 -1.35 12.29 11.00
N GLN A 15 -0.59 13.18 10.36
CA GLN A 15 -0.85 13.60 8.98
C GLN A 15 -0.57 12.49 7.98
N ILE A 16 0.49 11.70 8.19
CA ILE A 16 0.81 10.50 7.41
C ILE A 16 -0.33 9.47 7.51
N ASP A 17 -0.80 9.16 8.71
CA ASP A 17 -1.91 8.23 8.94
C ASP A 17 -3.20 8.67 8.23
N GLN A 18 -3.43 9.98 8.19
CA GLN A 18 -4.58 10.59 7.52
C GLN A 18 -4.42 10.72 6.00
N GLY A 19 -3.23 10.46 5.46
CA GLY A 19 -2.90 10.65 4.05
C GLY A 19 -2.95 12.11 3.61
N LYS A 20 -2.72 13.06 4.52
CA LYS A 20 -2.83 14.50 4.25
C LYS A 20 -1.65 15.24 4.87
N LEU A 21 -0.63 15.50 4.05
CA LEU A 21 0.55 16.27 4.47
C LEU A 21 0.37 17.77 4.22
N ASP A 22 0.40 18.54 5.30
CA ASP A 22 0.54 19.99 5.32
C ASP A 22 1.72 20.36 6.24
N PHE A 23 2.84 20.73 5.63
CA PHE A 23 4.02 21.16 6.39
C PHE A 23 3.83 22.52 7.08
N GLY A 24 2.90 23.36 6.59
CA GLY A 24 2.53 24.63 7.21
C GLY A 24 1.72 24.44 8.50
N TYR A 25 0.91 23.38 8.56
CA TYR A 25 0.10 23.03 9.73
C TYR A 25 0.93 22.86 11.00
N CYS A 26 2.13 22.29 10.90
CA CYS A 26 3.04 22.15 12.04
C CYS A 26 3.44 23.52 12.63
N VAL A 27 3.66 24.52 11.79
CA VAL A 27 3.98 25.89 12.24
C VAL A 27 2.76 26.53 12.91
N THR A 28 1.58 26.35 12.32
CA THR A 28 0.32 26.90 12.85
C THR A 28 -0.03 26.32 14.22
N VAL A 29 0.18 25.02 14.43
CA VAL A 29 -0.22 24.32 15.68
C VAL A 29 0.87 24.34 16.73
N ALA A 30 2.13 24.08 16.36
CA ALA A 30 3.24 23.98 17.31
C ALA A 30 4.06 25.28 17.44
N GLY A 31 3.66 26.36 16.75
CA GLY A 31 4.31 27.68 16.80
C GLY A 31 5.71 27.73 16.21
N SER A 32 6.18 26.64 15.59
CA SER A 32 7.53 26.50 15.04
C SER A 32 7.58 25.37 14.00
N PRO A 33 8.49 25.42 13.01
CA PRO A 33 8.63 24.35 12.03
C PRO A 33 9.29 23.09 12.63
N PRO A 34 8.99 21.88 12.11
CA PRO A 34 9.71 20.67 12.49
C PRO A 34 11.20 20.76 12.16
N ARG A 35 12.01 20.09 12.98
CA ARG A 35 13.47 19.94 12.81
C ARG A 35 13.78 18.82 11.83
N ASP A 36 15.02 18.78 11.35
CA ASP A 36 15.48 17.75 10.42
C ASP A 36 15.34 16.34 11.01
N GLU A 37 15.58 16.16 12.32
CA GLU A 37 15.38 14.87 12.98
C GLU A 37 13.91 14.44 13.00
N ASP A 38 12.96 15.38 13.16
CA ASP A 38 11.53 15.07 13.07
C ASP A 38 11.16 14.61 11.66
N TYR A 39 11.72 15.24 10.62
CA TYR A 39 11.52 14.81 9.24
C TYR A 39 12.11 13.44 8.95
N ARG A 40 13.33 13.14 9.43
CA ARG A 40 13.95 11.82 9.25
C ARG A 40 13.11 10.71 9.86
N GLU A 41 12.69 10.89 11.12
CA GLU A 41 11.87 9.88 11.78
C GLU A 41 10.47 9.79 11.18
N ALA A 42 9.92 10.89 10.63
CA ALA A 42 8.67 10.84 9.88
C ALA A 42 8.82 10.07 8.55
N VAL A 43 9.94 10.23 7.84
CA VAL A 43 10.23 9.46 6.60
C VAL A 43 10.31 7.97 6.93
N ARG A 44 11.12 7.57 7.92
CA ARG A 44 11.19 6.15 8.35
C ARG A 44 9.82 5.59 8.71
N TYR A 45 9.07 6.35 9.50
CA TYR A 45 7.71 5.96 9.87
C TYR A 45 6.79 5.77 8.65
N SER A 46 6.86 6.67 7.66
CA SER A 46 6.07 6.55 6.44
C SER A 46 6.49 5.35 5.58
N HIS A 47 7.79 5.04 5.55
CA HIS A 47 8.32 3.86 4.86
C HIS A 47 7.84 2.58 5.54
N ASP A 48 7.90 2.49 6.87
CA ASP A 48 7.41 1.33 7.63
C ASP A 48 5.91 1.05 7.36
N ILE A 49 5.08 2.10 7.29
CA ILE A 49 3.65 1.94 6.96
C ILE A 49 3.49 1.49 5.51
N LEU A 50 4.22 2.09 4.57
CA LEU A 50 4.13 1.73 3.17
C LEU A 50 4.54 0.26 2.95
N ASP A 51 5.61 -0.19 3.61
CA ASP A 51 6.06 -1.58 3.57
C ASP A 51 4.96 -2.54 4.05
N PHE A 52 4.35 -2.24 5.19
CA PHE A 52 3.22 -3.00 5.72
C PHE A 52 2.03 -3.07 4.74
N GLU A 53 1.67 -1.95 4.11
CA GLU A 53 0.56 -1.91 3.14
C GLU A 53 0.90 -2.67 1.85
N LEU A 54 2.17 -2.68 1.43
CA LEU A 54 2.67 -3.46 0.29
C LEU A 54 2.64 -4.96 0.60
N GLU A 55 3.14 -5.40 1.76
CA GLU A 55 3.05 -6.80 2.20
C GLU A 55 1.59 -7.28 2.21
N ARG A 56 0.70 -6.45 2.76
CA ARG A 56 -0.74 -6.73 2.76
C ARG A 56 -1.31 -6.85 1.35
N LEU A 57 -0.92 -5.97 0.43
CA LEU A 57 -1.37 -6.04 -0.97
C LEU A 57 -0.86 -7.31 -1.66
N ILE A 58 0.39 -7.70 -1.43
CA ILE A 58 0.97 -8.95 -1.97
C ILE A 58 0.13 -10.16 -1.51
N LEU A 59 -0.17 -10.24 -0.22
CA LEU A 59 -1.02 -11.32 0.32
C LEU A 59 -2.43 -11.31 -0.28
N MET A 60 -2.98 -10.13 -0.59
CA MET A 60 -4.28 -10.02 -1.26
C MET A 60 -4.23 -10.54 -2.70
N TYR A 61 -3.17 -10.23 -3.45
CA TYR A 61 -2.97 -10.79 -4.79
C TYR A 61 -2.84 -12.31 -4.75
N GLU A 62 -1.96 -12.84 -3.90
CA GLU A 62 -1.72 -14.28 -3.78
C GLU A 62 -2.99 -15.04 -3.38
N GLY A 63 -3.77 -14.49 -2.44
CA GLY A 63 -5.03 -15.09 -2.04
C GLY A 63 -6.07 -15.13 -3.16
N LEU A 64 -6.13 -14.09 -3.99
CA LEU A 64 -7.07 -14.04 -5.12
C LEU A 64 -6.62 -14.94 -6.27
N ASP A 65 -5.33 -14.94 -6.60
CA ASP A 65 -4.74 -15.86 -7.58
C ASP A 65 -5.01 -17.32 -7.17
N TYR A 66 -4.77 -17.68 -5.90
CA TYR A 66 -5.06 -19.02 -5.39
C TYR A 66 -6.52 -19.43 -5.61
N TYR A 67 -7.46 -18.55 -5.27
CA TYR A 67 -8.89 -18.82 -5.45
C TYR A 67 -9.26 -18.98 -6.93
N ASN A 68 -8.77 -18.09 -7.79
CA ASN A 68 -9.03 -18.15 -9.23
C ASN A 68 -8.48 -19.43 -9.87
N LEU A 69 -7.24 -19.80 -9.54
CA LEU A 69 -6.61 -21.02 -10.03
C LEU A 69 -7.35 -22.28 -9.54
N GLN A 70 -7.81 -22.29 -8.27
CA GLN A 70 -8.59 -23.41 -7.75
C GLN A 70 -9.92 -23.57 -8.50
N ARG A 71 -10.62 -22.46 -8.80
CA ARG A 71 -11.85 -22.52 -9.62
C ARG A 71 -11.63 -23.11 -11.01
N ILE A 72 -10.50 -22.79 -11.63
CA ILE A 72 -10.14 -23.36 -12.94
C ILE A 72 -9.89 -24.88 -12.82
N ARG A 73 -9.23 -25.33 -11.75
CA ARG A 73 -9.04 -26.77 -11.49
C ARG A 73 -10.37 -27.48 -11.27
N ASP A 74 -11.24 -26.94 -10.42
CA ASP A 74 -12.55 -27.52 -10.14
C ASP A 74 -13.42 -27.60 -11.41
N ALA A 75 -13.37 -26.56 -12.25
CA ALA A 75 -14.05 -26.56 -13.54
C ALA A 75 -13.50 -27.62 -14.50
N ALA A 76 -12.18 -27.84 -14.52
CA ALA A 76 -11.58 -28.90 -15.33
C ALA A 76 -11.98 -30.30 -14.86
N GLU A 77 -12.00 -30.54 -13.55
CA GLU A 77 -12.48 -31.80 -12.97
C GLU A 77 -13.96 -32.06 -13.33
N ALA A 78 -14.80 -31.03 -13.29
CA ALA A 78 -16.21 -31.12 -13.68
C ALA A 78 -16.40 -31.45 -15.18
N ARG A 79 -15.45 -31.09 -16.05
CA ARG A 79 -15.47 -31.47 -17.49
C ARG A 79 -15.17 -32.95 -17.71
N GLY A 80 -14.54 -33.62 -16.75
CA GLY A 80 -14.28 -35.06 -16.81
C GLY A 80 -12.99 -35.46 -16.09
N SER A 81 -12.99 -36.65 -15.49
CA SER A 81 -11.84 -37.20 -14.77
C SER A 81 -10.60 -37.25 -15.66
N GLY A 82 -9.53 -36.56 -15.25
CA GLY A 82 -8.24 -36.53 -15.95
C GLY A 82 -8.08 -35.37 -16.96
N VAL A 83 -9.10 -34.53 -17.15
CA VAL A 83 -8.97 -33.27 -17.90
C VAL A 83 -8.14 -32.29 -17.06
N ARG A 84 -7.02 -31.81 -17.61
CA ARG A 84 -6.18 -30.81 -16.97
C ARG A 84 -6.50 -29.41 -17.52
N PRO A 85 -6.44 -28.37 -16.68
CA PRO A 85 -6.43 -27.00 -17.18
C PRO A 85 -5.23 -26.76 -18.10
N THR A 86 -5.43 -25.90 -19.09
CA THR A 86 -4.37 -25.39 -19.96
C THR A 86 -3.62 -24.24 -19.28
N ASP A 87 -2.38 -24.00 -19.70
CA ASP A 87 -1.59 -22.85 -19.20
C ASP A 87 -2.29 -21.52 -19.49
N GLN A 88 -2.96 -21.42 -20.65
CA GLN A 88 -3.74 -20.25 -21.04
C GLN A 88 -4.93 -20.00 -20.09
N GLU A 89 -5.63 -21.04 -19.62
CA GLU A 89 -6.72 -20.89 -18.64
C GLU A 89 -6.20 -20.37 -17.29
N PHE A 90 -4.95 -20.67 -16.93
CA PHE A 90 -4.34 -20.14 -15.71
C PHE A 90 -3.87 -18.70 -15.87
N GLU A 91 -3.15 -18.37 -16.94
CA GLU A 91 -2.63 -17.02 -17.18
C GLU A 91 -3.75 -15.97 -17.25
N GLN A 92 -4.89 -16.30 -17.85
CA GLN A 92 -6.02 -15.38 -18.01
C GLN A 92 -6.74 -15.02 -16.71
N VAL A 93 -6.53 -15.79 -15.64
CA VAL A 93 -7.21 -15.56 -14.35
C VAL A 93 -6.29 -14.97 -13.27
N LEU A 94 -5.00 -14.79 -13.58
CA LEU A 94 -4.07 -14.10 -12.69
C LEU A 94 -4.39 -12.61 -12.64
N VAL A 95 -4.27 -12.06 -11.44
CA VAL A 95 -4.55 -10.65 -11.19
C VAL A 95 -3.37 -9.81 -11.68
N GLU A 96 -3.64 -8.82 -12.53
CA GLU A 96 -2.65 -7.81 -12.89
C GLU A 96 -2.18 -7.04 -11.65
N ARG A 97 -0.87 -6.88 -11.50
CA ARG A 97 -0.22 -6.27 -10.33
C ARG A 97 0.33 -4.90 -10.67
N ILE A 98 0.30 -3.98 -9.70
CA ILE A 98 1.08 -2.73 -9.81
C ILE A 98 2.58 -3.04 -9.77
N CYS A 99 3.37 -2.20 -10.43
CA CYS A 99 4.80 -2.39 -10.59
C CYS A 99 5.59 -1.44 -9.68
N LYS A 100 6.91 -1.66 -9.59
CA LYS A 100 7.79 -0.82 -8.75
C LYS A 100 7.83 0.61 -9.25
N GLU A 101 7.67 0.81 -10.56
CA GLU A 101 7.60 2.12 -11.21
C GLU A 101 6.40 2.96 -10.74
N ASP A 102 5.37 2.33 -10.18
CA ASP A 102 4.22 3.03 -9.60
C ASP A 102 4.50 3.54 -8.17
N ILE A 103 5.61 3.11 -7.55
CA ILE A 103 6.02 3.42 -6.17
C ILE A 103 7.43 4.05 -6.19
N CYS A 104 7.51 5.33 -6.54
CA CYS A 104 8.76 6.10 -6.64
C CYS A 104 9.22 6.65 -5.27
N VAL A 105 9.69 5.76 -4.38
CA VAL A 105 10.12 6.08 -3.00
C VAL A 105 11.52 5.48 -2.75
N HIS A 106 12.39 6.20 -2.03
CA HIS A 106 13.72 5.73 -1.61
C HIS A 106 13.64 4.77 -0.41
N MET A 107 12.77 3.76 -0.53
CA MET A 107 12.53 2.76 0.51
C MET A 107 13.85 2.13 0.98
N SER A 108 14.05 2.14 2.30
CA SER A 108 15.18 1.49 2.98
C SER A 108 16.58 2.05 2.65
N ASP A 109 16.68 3.24 2.04
CA ASP A 109 17.95 3.94 1.78
C ASP A 109 18.32 4.87 2.96
N GLU A 110 18.83 4.29 4.04
CA GLU A 110 19.26 5.04 5.24
C GLU A 110 20.44 5.99 4.95
N GLU A 111 21.33 5.64 4.02
CA GLU A 111 22.45 6.52 3.64
C GLU A 111 21.95 7.80 2.95
N TRP A 112 20.95 7.67 2.07
CA TRP A 112 20.26 8.80 1.49
C TRP A 112 19.60 9.65 2.57
N LEU A 113 18.87 9.03 3.51
CA LEU A 113 18.13 9.73 4.56
C LEU A 113 19.04 10.53 5.50
N GLU A 114 20.22 10.00 5.82
CA GLU A 114 21.21 10.72 6.63
C GLU A 114 21.75 11.98 5.94
N ARG A 115 21.90 11.93 4.60
CA ARG A 115 22.46 13.02 3.78
C ARG A 115 21.41 13.98 3.23
N ALA A 116 20.14 13.57 3.22
CA ALA A 116 19.03 14.32 2.67
C ALA A 116 18.86 15.69 3.33
N LYS A 117 18.57 16.71 2.53
CA LYS A 117 18.17 18.03 3.05
C LYS A 117 16.70 18.00 3.40
N LYS A 118 16.27 18.98 4.21
CA LYS A 118 14.86 19.15 4.60
C LYS A 118 13.87 19.12 3.44
N TRP A 119 14.18 19.80 2.34
CA TRP A 119 13.34 19.79 1.15
C TRP A 119 13.21 18.39 0.54
N ASP A 120 14.31 17.64 0.47
CA ASP A 120 14.32 16.28 -0.08
C ASP A 120 13.46 15.36 0.79
N MET A 121 13.54 15.46 2.12
CA MET A 121 12.69 14.71 3.05
C MET A 121 11.20 15.08 2.95
N GLN A 122 10.87 16.34 2.66
CA GLN A 122 9.48 16.75 2.43
C GLN A 122 8.92 16.17 1.13
N GLN A 123 9.73 16.12 0.07
CA GLN A 123 9.34 15.48 -1.19
C GLN A 123 9.17 13.97 -1.01
N GLU A 124 10.09 13.33 -0.28
CA GLU A 124 10.02 11.90 0.01
C GLU A 124 8.80 11.54 0.86
N LEU A 125 8.49 12.32 1.89
CA LEU A 125 7.25 12.15 2.68
C LEU A 125 6.01 12.25 1.80
N LYS A 126 5.98 13.22 0.89
CA LYS A 126 4.87 13.37 -0.05
C LYS A 126 4.77 12.15 -0.97
N ALA A 127 5.89 11.70 -1.53
CA ALA A 127 5.94 10.52 -2.39
C ALA A 127 5.47 9.26 -1.66
N ALA A 128 5.91 9.05 -0.41
CA ALA A 128 5.47 7.93 0.41
C ALA A 128 3.95 7.97 0.70
N VAL A 129 3.39 9.15 1.00
CA VAL A 129 1.94 9.30 1.21
C VAL A 129 1.14 9.07 -0.07
N ASP A 130 1.60 9.61 -1.20
CA ASP A 130 0.95 9.39 -2.50
C ASP A 130 1.02 7.90 -2.88
N ALA A 131 2.16 7.23 -2.63
CA ALA A 131 2.33 5.80 -2.82
C ALA A 131 1.38 4.97 -1.94
N MET A 132 1.20 5.35 -0.67
CA MET A 132 0.22 4.70 0.21
C MET A 132 -1.21 4.81 -0.32
N ASP A 133 -1.59 5.95 -0.90
CA ASP A 133 -2.92 6.09 -1.51
C ASP A 133 -3.08 5.19 -2.75
N THR A 134 -2.05 5.11 -3.61
CA THR A 134 -2.00 4.16 -4.74
C THR A 134 -2.18 2.72 -4.26
N VAL A 135 -1.40 2.28 -3.27
CA VAL A 135 -1.48 0.92 -2.70
C VAL A 135 -2.86 0.65 -2.11
N ARG A 136 -3.44 1.59 -1.36
CA ARG A 136 -4.79 1.44 -0.79
C ARG A 136 -5.87 1.43 -1.87
N GLY A 137 -5.73 2.23 -2.92
CA GLY A 137 -6.59 2.19 -4.10
C GLY A 137 -6.59 0.82 -4.75
N GLU A 138 -5.40 0.25 -4.87
CA GLU A 138 -5.19 -1.07 -5.45
C GLU A 138 -5.73 -2.19 -4.57
N GLN A 139 -5.52 -2.12 -3.25
CA GLN A 139 -6.16 -3.03 -2.30
C GLN A 139 -7.70 -3.01 -2.44
N ARG A 140 -8.31 -1.82 -2.59
CA ARG A 140 -9.76 -1.70 -2.85
C ARG A 140 -10.18 -2.38 -4.15
N ARG A 141 -9.39 -2.23 -5.22
CA ARG A 141 -9.62 -2.89 -6.52
C ARG A 141 -9.59 -4.42 -6.37
N VAL A 142 -8.55 -4.96 -5.76
CA VAL A 142 -8.39 -6.41 -5.51
C VAL A 142 -9.51 -6.95 -4.62
N GLN A 143 -9.88 -6.20 -3.58
CA GLN A 143 -10.98 -6.60 -2.69
C GLN A 143 -12.33 -6.69 -3.44
N ALA A 144 -12.59 -5.76 -4.35
CA ALA A 144 -13.80 -5.76 -5.19
C ALA A 144 -13.82 -6.95 -6.18
N MET A 145 -12.66 -7.45 -6.61
CA MET A 145 -12.57 -8.65 -7.45
C MET A 145 -12.87 -9.94 -6.67
N ARG A 146 -12.50 -9.99 -5.38
CA ARG A 146 -12.75 -11.16 -4.52
C ARG A 146 -14.23 -11.35 -4.17
N TRP A 147 -14.96 -10.24 -4.01
CA TRP A 147 -16.42 -10.22 -3.91
C TRP A 147 -16.99 -9.43 -5.09
N PRO A 148 -17.08 -10.02 -6.29
CA PRO A 148 -17.93 -9.44 -7.31
C PRO A 148 -19.30 -9.30 -6.66
N LYS A 149 -19.88 -8.09 -6.64
CA LYS A 149 -21.27 -7.89 -6.25
C LYS A 149 -22.14 -8.65 -7.26
N ALA A 150 -22.26 -9.95 -7.08
CA ALA A 150 -23.05 -10.84 -7.89
C ALA A 150 -24.13 -11.40 -6.96
N LYS A 151 -25.35 -10.86 -7.17
CA LYS A 151 -26.63 -11.32 -6.62
C LYS A 151 -26.88 -11.05 -5.13
N MET A 152 -27.16 -9.80 -4.80
CA MET A 152 -28.02 -9.45 -3.65
C MET A 152 -29.35 -8.83 -4.13
N GLU A 153 -29.71 -9.02 -5.41
CA GLU A 153 -30.95 -8.51 -6.03
C GLU A 153 -31.84 -9.64 -6.58
N GLU A 154 -31.67 -10.89 -6.12
CA GLU A 154 -32.60 -12.01 -6.45
C GLU A 154 -33.40 -12.53 -5.24
N ASP A 155 -33.26 -11.95 -4.05
CA ASP A 155 -33.99 -12.35 -2.83
C ASP A 155 -35.00 -11.30 -2.32
N GLU A 156 -35.53 -10.46 -3.22
CA GLU A 156 -36.77 -9.71 -2.97
C GLU A 156 -37.87 -10.23 -3.93
N GLU A 157 -38.35 -11.45 -3.65
CA GLU A 157 -39.70 -11.90 -4.04
C GLU A 157 -40.78 -11.26 -3.16
#